data_AF-A0AAC9QUB5-F1
#
_entry.id   AF-A0AAC9QUB5-F1
#
_cell.length_a   1.000
_cell.length_b   1.000
_cell.length_c   1.000
_cell.angle_alpha   90.00
_cell.angle_beta   90.00
_cell.angle_gamma   90.00
#
_symmetry.space_group_name_H-M   'P 1'
#
loop_
_entity.id
_entity.type
_entity.pdbx_description
1 polymer ?
#
loop_
_entity_poly.entity_id
_entity_poly.type
_entity_poly.pdbx_seq_one_letter_code
_entity_poly.pdbx_strand_id
1 'polypeptide(L)'
;MNYLQLLEHSEKERNDALLSLDLNRIKVYCIKFGLFIPDSDNAFLESVHKAILQVRDASLEQREKSRRWLKENGASLECSFMP
;
A
#
# COMPACT_ATOMS: atom_id res chain seq x y z
N MET A 1 23.21 -11.76 -0.86
CA MET A 1 21.76 -11.98 -0.70
C MET A 1 21.31 -12.86 -1.86
N ASN A 2 20.63 -13.97 -1.60
CA ASN A 2 20.01 -14.76 -2.67
C ASN A 2 18.68 -14.13 -3.11
N TYR A 3 18.06 -14.65 -4.17
CA TYR A 3 16.83 -14.09 -4.73
C TYR A 3 15.65 -14.13 -3.75
N LEU A 4 15.47 -15.22 -3.01
CA LEU A 4 14.39 -15.35 -2.02
C LEU A 4 14.52 -14.31 -0.90
N GLN A 5 15.74 -14.13 -0.39
CA GLN A 5 16.04 -13.12 0.60
C GLN A 5 15.81 -11.69 0.08
N LEU A 6 16.03 -11.44 -1.21
CA LEU A 6 15.75 -10.15 -1.84
C LEU A 6 14.23 -9.88 -1.91
N LEU A 7 13.45 -10.90 -2.29
CA LEU A 7 11.98 -10.80 -2.30
C LEU A 7 11.43 -10.54 -0.91
N GLU A 8 11.81 -11.34 0.08
CA GLU A 8 11.38 -11.16 1.48
C GLU A 8 11.73 -9.76 2.00
N HIS A 9 12.93 -9.28 1.68
CA HIS A 9 13.35 -7.93 2.07
C HIS A 9 12.47 -6.85 1.42
N SER A 10 12.20 -6.96 0.12
CA SER A 10 11.34 -6.00 -0.60
C SER A 10 9.90 -6.03 -0.10
N GLU A 11 9.35 -7.20 0.21
CA GLU A 11 8.00 -7.35 0.74
C GLU A 11 7.87 -6.74 2.14
N LYS A 12 8.88 -6.95 2.98
CA LYS A 12 8.95 -6.32 4.29
C LYS A 12 9.04 -4.80 4.18
N GLU A 13 9.92 -4.28 3.33
CA GLU A 13 10.06 -2.84 3.09
C GLU A 13 8.74 -2.20 2.59
N ARG A 14 8.05 -2.87 1.66
CA ARG A 14 6.71 -2.47 1.18
C ARG A 14 5.71 -2.40 2.32
N ASN A 15 5.60 -3.49 3.10
CA ASN A 15 4.60 -3.61 4.15
C ASN A 15 4.86 -2.56 5.25
N ASP A 16 6.10 -2.38 5.67
CA ASP A 16 6.49 -1.36 6.66
C ASP A 16 6.16 0.05 6.16
N ALA A 17 6.41 0.35 4.88
CA ALA A 17 6.06 1.64 4.28
C ALA A 17 4.54 1.84 4.24
N LEU A 18 3.77 0.88 3.72
CA LEU A 18 2.30 0.95 3.64
C LEU A 18 1.66 1.12 5.02
N LEU A 19 2.08 0.30 6.00
CA LEU A 19 1.52 0.30 7.35
C LEU A 19 1.87 1.56 8.16
N SER A 20 2.92 2.29 7.76
CA SER A 20 3.26 3.58 8.35
C SER A 20 2.29 4.70 7.97
N LEU A 21 1.56 4.56 6.85
CA LEU A 21 0.74 5.61 6.23
C LEU A 21 1.51 6.93 5.96
N ASP A 22 2.84 6.89 5.93
CA ASP A 22 3.69 8.00 5.52
C ASP A 22 3.83 8.00 3.99
N LEU A 23 3.14 8.92 3.33
CA LEU A 23 3.10 9.00 1.87
C LEU A 23 4.47 9.20 1.24
N ASN A 24 5.41 9.88 1.91
CA ASN A 24 6.76 10.07 1.39
C ASN A 24 7.53 8.75 1.41
N ARG A 25 7.42 7.97 2.50
CA ARG A 25 8.05 6.64 2.59
C ARG A 25 7.50 5.69 1.53
N ILE A 26 6.19 5.73 1.29
CA ILE A 26 5.54 4.92 0.26
C ILE A 26 6.02 5.34 -1.14
N LYS A 27 6.06 6.65 -1.44
CA LYS A 27 6.58 7.17 -2.72
C LYS A 27 8.04 6.76 -2.95
N VAL A 28 8.89 6.83 -1.92
CA VAL A 28 10.29 6.38 -1.99
C VAL A 28 10.37 4.89 -2.34
N TYR A 29 9.56 4.04 -1.71
CA TYR A 29 9.49 2.63 -2.07
C TYR A 29 9.05 2.45 -3.54
N CYS A 30 7.98 3.12 -3.98
CA CYS A 30 7.52 3.03 -5.37
C CYS A 30 8.61 3.44 -6.37
N ILE A 31 9.32 4.55 -6.13
CA ILE A 31 10.42 5.02 -6.99
C ILE A 31 11.56 3.99 -7.03
N LYS A 32 11.96 3.47 -5.87
CA LYS A 32 13.05 2.48 -5.75
C LYS A 32 12.81 1.23 -6.59
N PHE A 33 11.56 0.80 -6.70
CA PHE A 33 11.17 -0.40 -7.43
C PHE A 33 10.48 -0.12 -8.78
N GLY A 34 10.46 1.14 -9.24
CA GLY A 34 9.89 1.53 -10.53
C GLY A 34 8.37 1.34 -10.64
N LEU A 35 7.66 1.40 -9.51
CA LEU A 35 6.20 1.26 -9.47
C LEU A 35 5.51 2.56 -9.89
N PHE A 36 4.39 2.42 -10.57
CA PHE A 36 3.55 3.56 -10.95
C PHE A 36 3.03 4.30 -9.71
N ILE A 37 3.10 5.63 -9.75
CA ILE A 37 2.52 6.53 -8.75
C ILE A 37 1.46 7.35 -9.49
N PRO A 38 0.17 7.23 -9.13
CA PRO A 38 -0.88 8.08 -9.68
C PRO A 38 -0.59 9.56 -9.44
N ASP A 39 -0.86 10.40 -10.46
CA ASP A 39 -0.68 11.85 -10.35
C ASP A 39 -1.70 12.51 -9.40
N SER A 40 -2.88 11.88 -9.23
CA SER A 40 -3.90 12.33 -8.30
C SER A 40 -3.60 11.83 -6.89
N ASP A 41 -3.49 12.75 -5.93
CA ASP A 41 -3.30 12.41 -4.51
C ASP A 41 -4.43 11.50 -3.99
N ASN A 42 -5.67 11.71 -4.42
CA ASN A 42 -6.80 10.84 -4.05
C ASN A 42 -6.64 9.43 -4.62
N ALA A 43 -6.27 9.30 -5.90
CA ALA A 43 -6.06 8.00 -6.52
C ALA A 43 -4.85 7.26 -5.88
N PHE A 44 -3.81 8.01 -5.51
CA PHE A 44 -2.67 7.46 -4.79
C PHE A 44 -3.07 6.97 -3.39
N LEU A 45 -3.78 7.78 -2.62
CA LEU A 45 -4.28 7.41 -1.28
C LEU A 45 -5.24 6.22 -1.33
N GLU A 46 -6.15 6.18 -2.31
CA GLU A 46 -7.05 5.05 -2.52
C GLU A 46 -6.25 3.76 -2.76
N SER A 47 -5.22 3.83 -3.61
CA SER A 47 -4.34 2.69 -3.89
C SER A 47 -3.59 2.22 -2.64
N VAL A 48 -3.09 3.15 -1.82
CA VAL A 48 -2.43 2.86 -0.54
C VAL A 48 -3.38 2.15 0.42
N HIS A 49 -4.58 2.70 0.62
CA HIS A 49 -5.55 2.12 1.55
C HIS A 49 -6.04 0.75 1.10
N LYS A 50 -6.25 0.53 -0.21
CA LYS A 50 -6.54 -0.80 -0.75
C LYS A 50 -5.39 -1.77 -0.52
N ALA A 51 -4.14 -1.35 -0.76
CA ALA A 51 -2.97 -2.19 -0.55
C ALA A 51 -2.81 -2.62 0.92
N ILE A 52 -3.07 -1.72 1.89
CA ILE A 52 -3.04 -2.07 3.32
C ILE A 52 -4.00 -3.21 3.67
N LEU A 53 -5.19 -3.26 3.04
CA LEU A 53 -6.15 -4.36 3.29
C LEU A 53 -5.61 -5.73 2.87
N GLN A 54 -4.66 -5.76 1.93
CA GLN A 54 -4.03 -6.97 1.40
C GLN A 54 -2.74 -7.36 2.12
N VAL A 55 -2.20 -6.50 2.99
CA VAL A 55 -1.02 -6.84 3.80
C VAL A 55 -1.42 -7.86 4.85
N ARG A 56 -0.87 -9.08 4.74
CA ARG A 56 -1.17 -10.21 5.64
C ARG A 56 -1.02 -9.83 7.11
N ASP A 57 0.07 -9.16 7.44
CA ASP A 57 0.47 -8.87 8.82
C ASP A 57 -0.12 -7.53 9.35
N ALA A 58 -1.02 -6.89 8.59
CA ALA A 58 -1.73 -5.69 9.05
C ALA A 58 -2.67 -6.01 10.22
N SER A 59 -2.60 -5.19 11.27
CA SER A 59 -3.48 -5.31 12.44
C SER A 59 -4.94 -5.02 12.07
N LEU A 60 -5.87 -5.48 12.92
CA LEU A 60 -7.30 -5.18 12.75
C LEU A 60 -7.55 -3.66 12.72
N GLU A 61 -6.87 -2.90 13.59
CA GLU A 61 -6.97 -1.45 13.65
C GLU A 61 -6.52 -0.78 12.34
N GLN A 62 -5.39 -1.22 11.77
CA GLN A 62 -4.88 -0.69 10.51
C GLN A 62 -5.82 -0.98 9.33
N ARG A 63 -6.40 -2.19 9.29
CA ARG A 63 -7.39 -2.58 8.29
C ARG A 63 -8.67 -1.75 8.42
N GLU A 64 -9.19 -1.60 9.64
CA GLU A 64 -10.41 -0.82 9.88
C GLU A 64 -10.22 0.67 9.62
N LYS A 65 -9.05 1.24 9.96
CA LYS A 65 -8.69 2.61 9.59
C LYS A 65 -8.75 2.81 8.07
N SER A 66 -8.19 1.87 7.30
CA SER A 66 -8.18 1.96 5.84
C SER A 66 -9.57 1.74 5.22
N ARG A 67 -10.35 0.78 5.74
CA ARG A 67 -11.75 0.59 5.32
C ARG A 67 -12.59 1.83 5.54
N ARG A 68 -12.43 2.48 6.71
CA ARG A 68 -13.14 3.71 7.04
C ARG A 68 -12.78 4.83 6.07
N TRP A 69 -11.48 5.05 5.83
CA TRP A 69 -11.02 6.06 4.88
C TRP A 69 -11.61 5.83 3.48
N LEU A 70 -11.54 4.59 2.97
CA LEU A 70 -12.09 4.26 1.65
C LEU A 70 -13.60 4.55 1.58
N LYS A 71 -14.36 4.15 2.60
CA LYS A 71 -15.81 4.41 2.67
C LYS A 71 -16.13 5.90 2.72
N GLU A 72 -15.41 6.67 3.54
CA GLU A 72 -15.60 8.12 3.69
C GLU A 72 -15.26 8.88 2.41
N ASN A 73 -14.34 8.36 1.59
CA ASN A 73 -13.94 8.95 0.31
C ASN A 73 -14.70 8.37 -0.90
N GLY A 74 -15.74 7.54 -0.67
CA GLY A 74 -16.55 6.96 -1.75
C GLY A 74 -15.84 5.92 -2.61
N ALA A 75 -14.71 5.37 -2.13
CA ALA A 75 -13.92 4.38 -2.85
C ALA A 75 -14.41 2.95 -2.58
N SER A 76 -14.24 2.07 -3.56
CA SER A 76 -14.50 0.64 -3.39
C SER A 76 -13.48 -0.02 -2.46
N LEU A 77 -13.92 -1.01 -1.70
CA LEU A 77 -13.03 -1.88 -0.92
C LEU A 77 -12.31 -2.92 -1.77
N GLU A 78 -12.77 -3.12 -3.01
CA GLU A 78 -12.14 -4.06 -3.93
C GLU A 78 -10.88 -3.43 -4.53
N CYS A 79 -9.78 -4.17 -4.44
CA CYS A 79 -8.60 -3.91 -5.24
C CYS A 79 -8.86 -4.53 -6.62
N SER A 80 -9.43 -3.75 -7.55
CA SER A 80 -9.49 -4.16 -8.95
C SER A 80 -8.06 -4.28 -9.45
N PHE A 81 -7.57 -5.51 -9.62
CA PHE A 81 -6.39 -5.77 -10.42
C PHE A 81 -6.67 -5.16 -11.80
N MET A 82 -5.97 -4.09 -12.18
CA MET A 82 -5.80 -3.82 -13.59
C MET A 82 -4.74 -4.83 -14.05
N PRO A 83 -5.12 -5.79 -14.92
CA PRO A 83 -4.19 -6.79 -15.46
C PRO A 83 -3.05 -6.13 -16.25
#